data_AF-A0A916ESU8-F1
#
_entry.id   AF-A0A916ESU8-F1
#
_cell.length_a   1.000
_cell.length_b   1.000
_cell.length_c   1.000
_cell.angle_alpha   90.00
_cell.angle_beta   90.00
_cell.angle_gamma   90.00
#
_symmetry.space_group_name_H-M   'P 1'
#
loop_
_entity.id
_entity.type
_entity.pdbx_description
1 polymer ?
#
loop_
_entity_poly.entity_id
_entity_poly.type
_entity_poly.pdbx_seq_one_letter_code
_entity_poly.pdbx_strand_id
1 'polypeptide(L)'
;MNPDTTRLLDAARTSAASLHEAARAGFEGFELVSVLNLAAARAVMADTAWYLLDVAAAREAGELYALQSGYAEALRVKTQAYGHAMAGVAADLVEKLGQTGRGQAFA
;
A
#
# COMPACT_ATOMS: atom_id res chain seq x y z
N MET A 1 21.09 44.08 1.16
CA MET A 1 20.73 42.87 1.93
C MET A 1 22.02 42.07 2.14
N ASN A 2 22.28 41.54 3.33
CA ASN A 2 23.53 40.79 3.60
C ASN A 2 23.52 39.47 2.80
N PRO A 3 24.60 39.13 2.05
CA PRO A 3 24.70 37.88 1.30
C PRO A 3 24.50 36.62 2.17
N ASP A 4 24.88 36.65 3.44
CA ASP A 4 24.68 35.52 4.36
C ASP A 4 23.20 35.30 4.71
N THR A 5 22.45 36.39 4.88
CA THR A 5 21.00 36.32 5.11
C THR A 5 20.26 35.76 3.89
N THR A 6 20.73 36.07 2.68
CA THR A 6 20.12 35.56 1.45
C THR A 6 20.33 34.04 1.33
N ARG A 7 21.55 33.57 1.58
CA ARG A 7 21.88 32.13 1.60
C ARG A 7 21.07 31.35 2.63
N LEU A 8 20.90 31.89 3.83
CA LEU A 8 20.08 31.27 4.88
C LEU A 8 18.61 31.17 4.47
N LEU A 9 18.05 32.21 3.86
CA LEU A 9 16.67 32.21 3.37
C LEU A 9 16.47 31.20 2.22
N ASP A 10 17.43 31.08 1.32
CA ASP A 10 17.38 30.11 0.22
C ASP A 10 17.50 28.66 0.72
N ALA A 11 18.36 28.40 1.70
CA ALA A 11 18.46 27.10 2.35
C ALA A 11 17.16 26.72 3.09
N ALA A 12 16.56 27.67 3.80
CA ALA A 12 15.28 27.47 4.48
C ALA A 12 14.15 27.17 3.48
N ARG A 13 14.10 27.87 2.35
CA ARG A 13 13.12 27.62 1.29
C ARG A 13 13.29 26.24 0.67
N THR A 14 14.52 25.83 0.39
CA THR A 14 14.85 24.50 -0.15
C THR A 14 14.44 23.38 0.81
N SER A 15 14.68 23.59 2.11
CA SER A 15 14.29 22.65 3.16
C SER A 15 12.77 22.52 3.28
N ALA A 16 12.06 23.66 3.23
CA ALA A 16 10.59 23.68 3.26
C ALA A 16 9.98 22.98 2.03
N ALA A 17 10.52 23.20 0.83
CA ALA A 17 10.09 22.51 -0.38
C ALA A 17 10.31 20.99 -0.29
N SER A 18 11.48 20.57 0.23
CA SER A 18 11.78 19.14 0.42
C SER A 18 10.81 18.47 1.40
N LEU A 19 10.50 19.14 2.52
CA LEU A 19 9.55 18.64 3.50
C LEU A 19 8.14 18.53 2.90
N HIS A 20 7.74 19.50 2.09
CA HIS A 20 6.46 19.48 1.40
C HIS A 20 6.34 18.27 0.46
N GLU A 21 7.36 18.01 -0.36
CA GLU A 21 7.38 16.86 -1.26
C GLU A 21 7.40 15.53 -0.51
N ALA A 22 8.17 15.44 0.59
CA ALA A 22 8.16 14.24 1.44
C ALA A 22 6.78 13.98 2.06
N ALA A 23 6.11 15.02 2.56
CA ALA A 23 4.76 14.92 3.11
C ALA A 23 3.75 14.49 2.02
N ARG A 24 3.84 15.08 0.83
CA ARG A 24 3.02 14.71 -0.32
C ARG A 24 3.19 13.23 -0.68
N ALA A 25 4.43 12.76 -0.83
CA ALA A 25 4.72 11.36 -1.12
C ALA A 25 4.17 10.42 -0.04
N GLY A 26 4.30 10.80 1.23
CA GLY A 26 3.72 10.07 2.37
C GLY A 26 2.19 9.96 2.30
N PHE A 27 1.49 11.05 1.97
CA PHE A 27 0.04 11.03 1.81
C PHE A 27 -0.42 10.18 0.63
N GLU A 28 0.25 10.28 -0.53
CA GLU A 28 -0.03 9.41 -1.68
C GLU A 28 0.17 7.92 -1.33
N GLY A 29 1.24 7.60 -0.60
CA GLY A 29 1.48 6.23 -0.11
C GLY A 29 0.38 5.73 0.82
N PHE A 30 -0.08 6.57 1.75
CA PHE A 30 -1.18 6.23 2.66
C PHE A 30 -2.50 5.98 1.92
N GLU A 31 -2.81 6.79 0.90
CA GLU A 31 -3.98 6.61 0.05
C GLU A 31 -3.93 5.27 -0.68
N LEU A 32 -2.78 4.93 -1.29
CA LEU A 32 -2.59 3.65 -1.97
C LEU A 32 -2.78 2.46 -1.02
N VAL A 33 -2.22 2.52 0.19
CA VAL A 33 -2.41 1.49 1.22
C VAL A 33 -3.89 1.34 1.57
N SER A 34 -4.59 2.45 1.75
CA SER A 34 -6.01 2.46 2.10
C SER A 34 -6.89 1.85 1.00
N VAL A 35 -6.62 2.20 -0.26
CA VAL A 35 -7.30 1.62 -1.42
C VAL A 35 -7.05 0.11 -1.51
N LEU A 36 -5.80 -0.32 -1.32
CA LEU A 36 -5.43 -1.73 -1.36
C LEU A 36 -6.09 -2.53 -0.22
N ASN A 37 -6.17 -1.98 0.99
CA ASN A 37 -6.89 -2.59 2.11
C ASN A 37 -8.37 -2.78 1.80
N LEU A 38 -9.01 -1.76 1.23
CA LEU A 38 -10.41 -1.83 0.87
C LEU A 38 -10.65 -2.87 -0.22
N ALA A 39 -9.79 -2.91 -1.25
CA ALA A 39 -9.87 -3.91 -2.32
C ALA A 39 -9.72 -5.34 -1.77
N ALA A 40 -8.74 -5.57 -0.89
CA ALA A 40 -8.51 -6.85 -0.25
C ALA A 40 -9.71 -7.26 0.62
N ALA A 41 -10.23 -6.36 1.45
CA ALA A 41 -11.41 -6.61 2.27
C ALA A 41 -12.63 -6.98 1.42
N ARG A 42 -12.90 -6.24 0.34
CA ARG A 42 -14.00 -6.54 -0.59
C ARG A 42 -13.84 -7.90 -1.25
N ALA A 43 -12.63 -8.25 -1.66
CA ALA A 43 -12.35 -9.55 -2.26
C ALA A 43 -12.58 -10.71 -1.28
N VAL A 44 -12.14 -10.57 -0.02
CA VAL A 44 -12.36 -11.59 1.02
C VAL A 44 -13.86 -11.72 1.35
N MET A 45 -14.57 -10.59 1.48
CA MET A 45 -16.02 -10.61 1.74
C MET A 45 -16.80 -11.28 0.61
N ALA A 46 -16.46 -11.00 -0.64
CA ALA A 46 -17.09 -11.64 -1.80
C ALA A 46 -16.87 -13.16 -1.80
N ASP A 47 -15.63 -13.61 -1.60
CA ASP A 47 -15.31 -15.03 -1.53
C ASP A 47 -15.99 -15.72 -0.33
N THR A 48 -16.09 -15.03 0.82
CA THR A 48 -16.80 -15.55 2.00
C THR A 48 -18.29 -15.74 1.69
N ALA A 49 -18.91 -14.78 1.00
CA ALA A 49 -20.32 -14.89 0.62
C ALA A 49 -20.57 -16.08 -0.30
N TRP A 50 -19.71 -16.29 -1.31
CA TRP A 50 -19.79 -17.45 -2.18
C TRP A 50 -19.56 -18.75 -1.43
N TYR A 51 -18.53 -18.82 -0.59
CA TYR A 51 -18.23 -19.97 0.25
C TYR A 51 -19.42 -20.36 1.14
N LEU A 52 -20.11 -19.38 1.74
CA LEU A 52 -21.30 -19.64 2.56
C LEU A 52 -22.46 -20.22 1.74
N LEU A 53 -22.66 -19.75 0.50
CA LEU A 53 -23.66 -20.32 -0.40
C LEU A 53 -23.32 -21.76 -0.78
N ASP A 54 -22.04 -22.03 -1.06
CA ASP A 54 -21.58 -23.39 -1.40
C ASP A 54 -21.71 -24.34 -0.22
N VAL A 55 -21.38 -23.89 1.00
CA VAL A 55 -21.58 -24.65 2.23
C VAL A 55 -23.06 -24.95 2.47
N ALA A 56 -23.95 -23.98 2.21
CA ALA A 56 -25.39 -24.18 2.35
C ALA A 56 -25.96 -25.16 1.31
N ALA A 57 -25.30 -25.31 0.15
CA ALA A 57 -25.68 -26.23 -0.91
C ALA A 57 -25.08 -27.64 -0.76
N ALA A 58 -24.04 -27.79 0.08
CA ALA A 58 -23.34 -29.05 0.28
C ALA A 58 -24.24 -30.12 0.91
N ARG A 59 -24.14 -31.35 0.39
CA ARG A 59 -24.96 -32.50 0.78
C ARG A 59 -24.20 -33.54 1.57
N GLU A 60 -22.88 -33.57 1.42
CA GLU A 60 -22.02 -34.58 2.03
C GLU A 60 -20.84 -33.95 2.77
N ALA A 61 -20.34 -34.62 3.80
CA ALA A 61 -19.19 -34.15 4.57
C ALA A 61 -17.92 -34.00 3.71
N GLY A 62 -17.75 -34.84 2.69
CA GLY A 62 -16.63 -34.75 1.75
C GLY A 62 -16.64 -33.45 0.93
N GLU A 63 -17.83 -32.95 0.55
CA GLU A 63 -17.99 -31.68 -0.15
C GLU A 63 -17.60 -30.51 0.75
N LEU A 64 -17.96 -30.55 2.04
CA LEU A 64 -17.56 -29.53 3.01
C LEU A 64 -16.04 -29.46 3.19
N TYR A 65 -15.34 -30.60 3.26
CA TYR A 65 -13.88 -30.62 3.34
C TYR A 65 -13.22 -30.06 2.07
N ALA A 66 -13.77 -30.40 0.90
CA ALA A 66 -13.31 -29.85 -0.37
C ALA A 66 -13.50 -28.32 -0.43
N LEU A 67 -14.67 -27.81 -0.03
CA LEU A 67 -14.96 -26.38 0.03
C LEU A 67 -14.02 -25.66 1.01
N GLN A 68 -13.82 -26.21 2.21
CA GLN A 68 -12.95 -25.62 3.22
C GLN A 68 -11.49 -25.52 2.74
N SER A 69 -10.96 -26.59 2.13
CA SER A 69 -9.59 -26.60 1.60
C SER A 69 -9.42 -25.65 0.41
N GLY A 70 -10.40 -25.59 -0.50
CA GLY A 70 -10.40 -24.64 -1.61
C GLY A 70 -10.46 -23.18 -1.15
N TYR A 71 -11.30 -22.88 -0.16
CA TYR A 71 -11.38 -21.54 0.43
C TYR A 71 -10.08 -21.13 1.14
N ALA A 72 -9.46 -22.04 1.88
CA ALA A 72 -8.17 -21.80 2.51
C ALA A 72 -7.07 -21.50 1.47
N GLU A 73 -7.05 -22.22 0.35
CA GLU A 73 -6.10 -21.97 -0.73
C GLU A 73 -6.34 -20.61 -1.40
N ALA A 74 -7.60 -20.24 -1.67
CA ALA A 74 -7.95 -18.93 -2.21
C ALA A 74 -7.50 -17.78 -1.29
N LEU A 75 -7.71 -17.92 0.02
CA LEU A 75 -7.21 -16.98 1.03
C LEU A 75 -5.69 -16.87 1.03
N ARG A 76 -4.98 -18.00 0.89
CA ARG A 76 -3.51 -18.04 0.82
C ARG A 76 -3.00 -17.22 -0.36
N VAL A 77 -3.56 -17.43 -1.55
CA VAL A 77 -3.18 -16.70 -2.77
C VAL A 77 -3.44 -15.21 -2.63
N LYS A 78 -4.60 -14.80 -2.10
CA LYS A 78 -4.90 -13.38 -1.89
C LYS A 78 -3.99 -12.72 -0.86
N THR A 79 -3.66 -13.43 0.22
CA THR A 79 -2.74 -12.92 1.25
C THR A 79 -1.35 -12.67 0.66
N GLN A 80 -0.87 -13.61 -0.15
CA GLN A 80 0.41 -13.45 -0.85
C GLN A 80 0.37 -12.27 -1.83
N ALA A 81 -0.68 -12.16 -2.64
CA ALA A 81 -0.85 -11.05 -3.59
C ALA A 81 -0.92 -9.69 -2.90
N TYR A 82 -1.66 -9.58 -1.79
CA TYR A 82 -1.72 -8.39 -0.96
C TYR A 82 -0.34 -8.02 -0.39
N GLY A 83 0.42 -9.01 0.11
CA GLY A 83 1.78 -8.79 0.59
C GLY A 83 2.73 -8.25 -0.49
N HIS A 84 2.67 -8.80 -1.71
CA HIS A 84 3.44 -8.29 -2.84
C HIS A 84 3.04 -6.86 -3.22
N ALA A 85 1.74 -6.56 -3.24
CA ALA A 85 1.26 -5.22 -3.55
C ALA A 85 1.68 -4.20 -2.48
N MET A 86 1.64 -4.57 -1.20
CA MET A 86 2.16 -3.75 -0.10
C MET A 86 3.66 -3.48 -0.22
N ALA A 87 4.45 -4.51 -0.56
CA ALA A 87 5.89 -4.34 -0.81
C ALA A 87 6.15 -3.38 -1.99
N GLY A 88 5.33 -3.44 -3.04
CA GLY A 88 5.36 -2.50 -4.16
C GLY A 88 5.13 -1.05 -3.71
N VAL A 89 4.06 -0.79 -2.94
CA VAL A 89 3.77 0.55 -2.41
C VAL A 89 4.92 1.08 -1.55
N ALA A 90 5.52 0.22 -0.72
CA ALA A 90 6.66 0.60 0.09
C ALA A 90 7.90 0.94 -0.76
N ALA A 91 8.19 0.14 -1.79
CA ALA A 91 9.30 0.39 -2.71
C ALA A 91 9.13 1.73 -3.46
N ASP A 92 7.94 1.99 -3.99
CA ASP A 92 7.61 3.23 -4.69
C ASP A 92 7.76 4.45 -3.77
N LEU A 93 7.31 4.34 -2.51
CA LEU A 93 7.46 5.41 -1.52
C LEU A 93 8.93 5.69 -1.20
N VAL A 94 9.72 4.64 -0.99
CA VAL A 94 11.17 4.78 -0.75
C VAL A 94 11.86 5.43 -1.94
N GLU A 95 11.48 5.06 -3.17
CA GLU A 95 12.02 5.69 -4.37
C GLU A 95 11.68 7.18 -4.42
N LYS A 96 10.41 7.55 -4.23
CA LYS A 96 9.96 8.96 -4.21
C LYS A 96 10.71 9.77 -3.14
N LEU A 97 10.83 9.25 -1.92
CA LEU A 97 11.57 9.91 -0.84
C LEU A 97 13.07 10.02 -1.15
N GLY A 98 13.66 8.99 -1.77
CA GLY A 98 15.05 9.00 -2.20
C GLY A 98 15.33 10.00 -3.33
N GLN A 99 14.36 10.29 -4.19
CA GLN A 99 14.46 11.37 -5.19
C GLN A 99 14.44 12.74 -4.52
N THR A 100 13.56 12.96 -3.53
CA THR A 100 13.53 14.19 -2.72
C THR A 100 14.85 14.44 -2.00
N GLY A 101 15.48 13.39 -1.45
CA GLY A 101 16.80 13.49 -0.82
C GLY A 101 17.94 13.80 -1.79
N ARG A 102 17.91 13.24 -3.01
CA ARG A 102 18.93 13.51 -4.06
C ARG A 102 18.84 14.92 -4.63
N GLY A 103 17.65 15.54 -4.65
CA GLY A 103 17.49 16.95 -5.01
C GLY A 103 18.28 17.91 -4.11
N GLN A 104 18.65 17.49 -2.89
CA GLN A 104 19.48 18.27 -1.96
C GLN A 104 20.99 18.10 -2.18
N ALA A 105 21.43 17.06 -2.88
CA ALA A 105 22.85 16.75 -3.06
C ALA A 105 23.50 17.51 -4.24
N PHE A 106 22.71 18.22 -5.06
CA PHE A 106 23.16 18.95 -6.25
C PHE A 106 22.70 20.42 -6.29
N ALA A 107 22.29 20.98 -5.15
CA ALA A 107 21.90 22.39 -5.01
C ALA A 107 22.95 23.18 -4.20
#